data_AF-A0A520GD31-F1
#
_entry.id   AF-A0A520GD31-F1
#
_cell.length_a   1.000
_cell.length_b   1.000
_cell.length_c   1.000
_cell.angle_alpha   90.00
_cell.angle_beta   90.00
_cell.angle_gamma   90.00
#
_symmetry.space_group_name_H-M   'P 1'
#
loop_
_entity.id
_entity.type
_entity.pdbx_description
1 polymer ?
#
loop_
_entity_poly.entity_id
_entity_poly.type
_entity_poly.pdbx_seq_one_letter_code
_entity_poly.pdbx_strand_id
1 'polypeptide(L)'
;RFLWMWPNARISVMGGEQAASVLATVKRDGIELKGGSWSAEEEEAFKAPIRQQYEDQGHPYYATARLWDDGIIDPADTRRVLALGLAASRNAPIPEPKFGIFRM
;
A
#
# COMPACT_ATOMS: atom_id res chain seq x y z
N ARG A 1 0.71 16.02 -10.05
CA ARG A 1 0.45 15.96 -11.51
C ARG A 1 0.63 14.54 -12.01
N PHE A 2 1.75 13.91 -11.66
CA PHE A 2 2.01 12.50 -11.90
C PHE A 2 2.35 11.79 -10.59
N LEU A 3 2.20 10.47 -10.55
CA LEU A 3 2.58 9.58 -9.46
C LEU A 3 3.24 8.33 -10.06
N TRP A 4 4.44 7.97 -9.62
CA TRP A 4 5.15 6.77 -10.09
C TRP A 4 5.51 5.86 -8.93
N MET A 5 5.77 4.59 -9.24
CA MET A 5 6.28 3.62 -8.27
C MET A 5 7.65 3.08 -8.68
N TRP A 6 8.47 2.71 -7.70
CA TRP A 6 9.67 1.89 -7.93
C TRP A 6 9.32 0.40 -7.89
N PRO A 7 10.15 -0.48 -8.49
CA PRO A 7 9.86 -1.92 -8.54
C PRO A 7 9.87 -2.61 -7.17
N ASN A 8 10.54 -2.02 -6.18
CA ASN A 8 10.62 -2.51 -4.81
C ASN A 8 9.58 -1.89 -3.86
N ALA A 9 8.77 -0.94 -4.34
CA ALA A 9 7.74 -0.32 -3.52
C ALA A 9 6.63 -1.34 -3.18
N ARG A 10 5.84 -1.02 -2.14
CA ARG A 10 4.62 -1.74 -1.78
C ARG A 10 3.54 -0.72 -1.44
N ILE A 11 2.29 -1.00 -1.83
CA ILE A 11 1.15 -0.14 -1.50
C ILE A 11 -0.01 -0.96 -0.99
N SER A 12 -0.52 -0.60 0.19
CA SER A 12 -1.64 -1.28 0.83
C SER A 12 -2.22 -0.37 1.92
N VAL A 13 -3.40 -0.73 2.44
CA VAL A 13 -4.03 0.02 3.55
C VAL A 13 -3.20 -0.06 4.84
N MET A 14 -2.48 -1.16 5.03
CA MET A 14 -1.52 -1.40 6.12
C MET A 14 -0.54 -2.51 5.70
N GLY A 15 0.53 -2.75 6.48
CA GLY A 15 1.45 -3.85 6.17
C GLY A 15 0.78 -5.23 6.26
N GLY A 16 1.16 -6.17 5.41
CA GLY A 16 0.55 -7.52 5.37
C GLY A 16 0.67 -8.28 6.69
N GLU A 17 1.82 -8.18 7.35
CA GLU A 17 2.04 -8.77 8.68
C GLU A 17 1.14 -8.14 9.75
N GLN A 18 0.94 -6.82 9.67
CA GLN A 18 0.06 -6.09 10.58
C GLN A 18 -1.40 -6.52 10.38
N ALA A 19 -1.85 -6.64 9.13
CA ALA A 19 -3.20 -7.09 8.82
C ALA A 19 -3.44 -8.52 9.32
N ALA A 20 -2.51 -9.42 9.05
CA ALA A 20 -2.59 -10.81 9.48
C ALA A 20 -2.61 -10.92 11.01
N SER A 21 -1.78 -10.14 11.71
CA SER A 21 -1.72 -10.11 13.17
C SER A 21 -3.02 -9.59 13.79
N VAL A 22 -3.55 -8.47 13.31
CA VAL A 22 -4.80 -7.90 13.86
C VAL A 22 -5.98 -8.85 13.63
N LEU A 23 -6.10 -9.43 12.44
CA LEU A 23 -7.18 -10.38 12.15
C LEU A 23 -7.05 -11.67 12.96
N ALA A 24 -5.82 -12.14 13.21
CA ALA A 24 -5.57 -13.28 14.08
C ALA A 24 -5.95 -12.99 15.53
N THR A 25 -5.61 -11.82 16.08
CA THR A 25 -6.03 -11.41 17.43
C THR A 25 -7.55 -11.45 17.58
N VAL A 26 -8.29 -10.82 16.66
CA VAL A 26 -9.77 -10.81 16.71
C VAL A 26 -10.35 -12.23 16.63
N LYS A 27 -9.76 -13.11 15.81
CA LYS A 27 -10.20 -14.51 15.70
C LYS A 27 -9.93 -15.30 16.97
N ARG A 28 -8.73 -15.16 17.55
CA ARG A 28 -8.32 -15.80 18.81
C ARG A 28 -9.27 -15.42 19.94
N ASP A 29 -9.51 -14.12 20.13
CA ASP A 29 -10.43 -13.61 21.14
C ASP A 29 -11.83 -14.22 20.97
N GLY A 30 -12.31 -14.32 19.73
CA GLY A 30 -13.61 -14.93 19.42
C GLY A 30 -13.71 -16.44 19.70
N ILE A 31 -12.60 -17.18 19.60
CA ILE A 31 -12.53 -18.62 19.92
C ILE A 31 -12.47 -18.82 21.43
N GLU A 32 -11.60 -18.07 22.12
CA GLU A 32 -11.39 -18.17 23.56
C GLU A 32 -12.64 -17.74 24.34
N LEU A 33 -13.38 -16.74 23.85
CA LEU A 33 -14.70 -16.35 24.39
C LEU A 33 -15.74 -17.47 24.35
N LYS A 34 -15.59 -18.45 23.46
CA LYS A 34 -16.49 -19.62 23.33
C LYS A 34 -15.95 -20.85 24.06
N GLY A 35 -14.86 -20.71 24.82
CA GLY A 35 -14.20 -21.81 25.53
C GLY A 35 -13.37 -22.74 24.64
N GLY A 36 -13.09 -22.33 23.40
CA GLY A 36 -12.21 -23.07 22.50
C GLY A 36 -10.73 -22.75 22.73
N SER A 37 -9.86 -23.48 22.05
CA SER A 37 -8.43 -23.17 21.97
C SER A 37 -8.00 -23.11 20.50
N TRP A 38 -6.94 -22.36 20.23
CA TRP A 38 -6.42 -22.17 18.88
C TRP A 38 -4.91 -22.33 18.89
N SER A 39 -4.43 -23.35 18.18
CA SER A 39 -3.01 -23.70 18.13
C SER A 39 -2.20 -22.69 17.32
N ALA A 40 -0.88 -22.68 17.54
CA ALA A 40 0.02 -21.82 16.78
C ALA A 40 0.04 -22.22 15.29
N GLU A 41 -0.09 -23.51 14.99
CA GLU A 41 -0.14 -24.04 13.63
C GLU A 41 -1.41 -23.57 12.89
N GLU A 42 -2.57 -23.60 13.56
CA GLU A 42 -3.82 -23.10 12.97
C GLU A 42 -3.83 -21.56 12.82
N GLU A 43 -3.16 -20.84 13.72
CA GLU A 43 -2.95 -19.40 13.60
C GLU A 43 -2.07 -19.06 12.41
N GLU A 44 -0.95 -19.75 12.24
CA GLU A 44 -0.07 -19.54 11.08
C GLU A 44 -0.75 -19.92 9.77
N ALA A 45 -1.50 -21.03 9.74
CA ALA A 45 -2.31 -21.41 8.58
C ALA A 45 -3.37 -20.36 8.22
N PHE A 46 -3.88 -19.62 9.20
CA PHE A 46 -4.82 -18.52 8.97
C PHE A 46 -4.13 -17.24 8.51
N LYS A 47 -2.97 -16.90 9.07
CA LYS A 47 -2.20 -15.70 8.70
C LYS A 47 -1.58 -15.81 7.31
N ALA A 48 -1.08 -16.98 6.94
CA ALA A 48 -0.39 -17.22 5.68
C ALA A 48 -1.14 -16.71 4.42
N PRO A 49 -2.42 -17.04 4.19
CA PRO A 49 -3.16 -16.54 3.02
C PRO A 49 -3.39 -15.02 3.07
N ILE A 50 -3.52 -14.42 4.25
CA ILE A 50 -3.66 -12.97 4.40
C ILE A 50 -2.36 -12.27 4.00
N ARG A 51 -1.22 -12.78 4.48
CA ARG A 51 0.11 -12.26 4.12
C ARG A 51 0.33 -12.34 2.62
N GLN A 52 -0.01 -13.48 2.02
CA GLN A 52 0.10 -13.67 0.57
C GLN A 52 -0.79 -12.71 -0.22
N GLN A 53 -2.05 -12.53 0.20
CA GLN A 53 -2.96 -11.58 -0.43
C GLN A 53 -2.36 -10.16 -0.44
N TYR A 54 -1.76 -9.73 0.67
CA TYR A 54 -1.14 -8.41 0.75
C TYR A 54 0.11 -8.28 -0.11
N GLU A 55 0.93 -9.33 -0.24
CA GLU A 55 2.05 -9.27 -1.18
C GLU A 55 1.61 -9.24 -2.64
N ASP A 56 0.61 -10.03 -3.00
CA ASP A 56 0.09 -10.06 -4.37
C ASP A 56 -0.55 -8.71 -4.74
N GLN A 57 -1.40 -8.18 -3.86
CA GLN A 57 -2.14 -6.94 -4.11
C GLN A 57 -1.31 -5.68 -3.85
N GLY A 58 -0.25 -5.78 -3.05
CA GLY A 58 0.65 -4.68 -2.75
C GLY A 58 1.82 -4.54 -3.72
N HIS A 59 2.03 -5.52 -4.60
CA HIS A 59 3.10 -5.49 -5.60
C HIS A 59 2.92 -4.32 -6.59
N PRO A 60 3.98 -3.60 -7.01
CA PRO A 60 3.86 -2.49 -7.96
C PRO A 60 3.16 -2.86 -9.28
N TYR A 61 3.37 -4.09 -9.78
CA TYR A 61 2.64 -4.60 -10.95
C TYR A 61 1.13 -4.70 -10.74
N TYR A 62 0.68 -5.00 -9.53
CA TYR A 62 -0.75 -5.04 -9.22
C TYR A 62 -1.37 -3.65 -9.23
N ALA A 63 -0.66 -2.67 -8.66
CA ALA A 63 -1.05 -1.27 -8.62
C ALA A 63 -1.08 -0.61 -10.00
N THR A 64 0.00 -0.76 -10.77
CA THR A 64 0.15 -0.13 -12.09
C THR A 64 -0.84 -0.70 -13.12
N ALA A 65 -1.16 -2.00 -13.02
CA ALA A 65 -2.20 -2.63 -13.84
C ALA A 65 -3.61 -2.05 -13.61
N ARG A 66 -3.79 -1.27 -12.53
CA ARG A 66 -5.05 -0.63 -12.12
C ARG A 66 -4.97 0.90 -12.11
N LEU A 67 -3.90 1.47 -12.67
CA LEU A 67 -3.67 2.91 -12.76
C LEU A 67 -3.72 3.62 -11.39
N TRP A 68 -3.28 2.94 -10.33
CA TRP A 68 -3.06 3.62 -9.04
C TRP A 68 -1.83 4.55 -9.11
N ASP A 69 -0.94 4.26 -10.04
CA ASP A 69 0.22 5.03 -10.46
C ASP A 69 0.24 5.19 -11.99
N ASP A 70 1.02 6.15 -12.49
CA ASP A 70 1.25 6.43 -13.90
C ASP A 70 2.38 5.56 -14.49
N GLY A 71 2.90 4.60 -13.73
CA GLY A 71 3.91 3.65 -14.19
C GLY A 71 4.96 3.30 -13.14
N ILE A 72 5.54 2.12 -13.33
CA ILE A 72 6.74 1.68 -12.64
C ILE A 72 7.96 2.21 -13.39
N ILE A 73 8.90 2.83 -12.69
CA ILE A 73 10.13 3.39 -13.26
C ILE A 73 11.37 2.73 -12.67
N ASP A 74 12.45 2.64 -13.45
CA ASP A 74 13.77 2.31 -12.92
C ASP A 74 14.18 3.39 -11.89
N PRO A 75 14.59 3.03 -10.65
CA PRO A 75 15.08 3.99 -9.68
C PRO A 75 16.17 4.92 -10.21
N ALA A 76 17.06 4.44 -11.10
CA ALA A 76 18.11 5.24 -11.73
C ALA A 76 17.56 6.33 -12.67
N ASP A 77 16.34 6.15 -13.20
CA ASP A 77 15.67 7.08 -14.10
C ASP A 77 14.86 8.16 -13.39
N THR A 78 14.71 8.09 -12.07
CA THR A 78 13.87 9.00 -11.28
C THR A 78 14.13 10.48 -11.62
N ARG A 79 15.40 10.90 -11.70
CA ARG A 79 15.76 12.28 -12.05
C ARG A 79 15.23 12.70 -13.42
N ARG A 80 15.38 11.83 -14.42
CA ARG A 80 14.97 12.09 -15.81
C ARG A 80 13.45 12.18 -15.91
N VAL A 81 12.74 11.24 -15.30
CA VAL A 81 11.27 11.21 -15.28
C VAL A 81 10.71 12.45 -14.60
N LEU A 82 11.26 12.84 -13.44
CA LEU A 82 10.86 14.07 -12.73
C LEU A 82 11.11 15.33 -13.57
N ALA A 83 12.26 15.42 -14.24
CA ALA A 83 12.58 16.57 -15.09
C ALA A 83 11.55 16.73 -16.23
N LEU A 84 11.17 15.63 -16.88
CA LEU A 84 10.15 15.63 -17.93
C LEU A 84 8.76 15.96 -17.39
N GLY A 85 8.37 15.38 -16.24
CA GLY A 85 7.09 15.67 -15.59
C GLY A 85 6.93 17.13 -15.18
N LEU A 86 8.01 17.75 -14.68
CA LEU A 86 8.06 19.18 -14.38
C LEU A 86 7.96 20.03 -15.65
N ALA A 87 8.74 19.70 -16.69
CA ALA A 87 8.69 20.41 -17.97
C ALA A 87 7.28 20.36 -18.59
N ALA A 88 6.61 19.20 -18.56
CA ALA A 88 5.23 19.05 -19.01
C ALA A 88 4.26 19.90 -18.18
N SER A 89 4.39 19.86 -16.84
CA SER A 89 3.52 20.58 -15.92
C SER A 89 3.59 22.10 -16.05
N ARG A 90 4.73 22.64 -16.53
CA ARG A 90 4.96 24.08 -16.72
C ARG A 90 4.17 24.71 -17.87
N ASN A 91 3.49 23.92 -18.69
CA ASN A 91 2.57 24.43 -19.71
C ASN A 91 1.25 24.95 -19.12
N ALA A 92 0.99 24.73 -17.83
CA ALA A 92 -0.12 25.34 -17.10
C ALA A 92 0.40 26.37 -16.09
N PRO A 93 -0.34 27.49 -15.86
CA PRO A 93 0.02 28.46 -14.83
C PRO A 93 -0.03 27.82 -13.43
N ILE A 94 0.81 28.32 -12.53
CA ILE A 94 0.85 27.90 -11.12
C ILE A 94 -0.21 28.72 -10.37
N PRO A 95 -1.24 28.09 -9.75
CA PRO A 95 -2.27 28.81 -9.02
C PRO A 95 -1.80 29.25 -7.63
N GLU A 96 -2.40 30.31 -7.10
CA GLU A 96 -2.26 30.70 -5.70
C GLU A 96 -2.81 29.60 -4.77
N PRO A 97 -2.10 29.22 -3.69
CA PRO A 97 -2.55 28.18 -2.78
C PRO A 97 -3.77 28.61 -1.98
N LYS A 98 -4.73 27.70 -1.79
CA LYS A 98 -5.90 27.88 -0.94
C LYS A 98 -5.98 26.73 0.04
N PHE A 99 -6.02 27.04 1.33
CA PHE A 99 -6.07 26.04 2.41
C PHE A 99 -7.46 25.96 3.03
N GLY A 100 -7.81 24.77 3.52
CA GLY A 100 -8.98 24.57 4.37
C GLY A 100 -8.74 24.99 5.81
N ILE A 101 -9.63 24.59 6.71
CA ILE A 101 -9.50 24.85 8.15
C ILE A 101 -8.39 23.98 8.74
N PHE A 102 -7.45 24.60 9.45
CA PHE A 102 -6.48 23.89 10.29
C PHE A 102 -7.09 23.66 11.69
N ARG A 103 -7.08 22.41 12.16
CA ARG A 103 -7.42 22.06 13.54
C ARG A 103 -6.19 22.33 14.41
N MET A 104 -6.28 23.33 15.29
CA MET A 104 -5.25 23.70 16.28
C MET A 104 -5.35 22.84 17.54
#